data_AF-A0A5B2VKN0-F1
#
_entry.id   AF-A0A5B2VKN0-F1
#
_cell.length_a   1.000
_cell.length_b   1.000
_cell.length_c   1.000
_cell.angle_alpha   90.00
_cell.angle_beta   90.00
_cell.angle_gamma   90.00
#
_symmetry.space_group_name_H-M   'P 1'
#
loop_
_entity.id
_entity.type
_entity.pdbx_description
1 polymer ?
#
loop_
_entity_poly.entity_id
_entity_poly.type
_entity_poly.pdbx_seq_one_letter_code
_entity_poly.pdbx_strand_id
1 'polypeptide(L)'
;MLDQDFYQFLEYGICQAFNNSPDEEIKGFWCDGVMPSAANPGLIGRKIELKAFIGKDGQSAYELILKLGNKALSRYSRQLDLKECIPDTDNPNWFYIDTKKRTMEIQLD
;
A
#
# COMPACT_ATOMS: atom_id res chain seq x y z
N MET A 1 -10.69 9.35 -0.74
CA MET A 1 -9.89 9.76 -1.90
C MET A 1 -8.47 9.25 -1.66
N LEU A 2 -7.48 9.68 -2.43
CA LEU A 2 -6.07 9.57 -2.02
C LEU A 2 -5.71 10.84 -1.24
N ASP A 3 -5.92 10.78 0.06
CA ASP A 3 -5.73 11.88 1.00
C ASP A 3 -4.92 11.38 2.21
N GLN A 4 -4.60 12.30 3.12
CA GLN A 4 -3.80 11.96 4.32
C GLN A 4 -4.45 10.85 5.14
N ASP A 5 -5.78 10.85 5.26
CA ASP A 5 -6.49 9.83 6.03
C ASP A 5 -6.39 8.45 5.35
N PHE A 6 -6.45 8.40 4.02
CA PHE A 6 -6.22 7.16 3.28
C PHE A 6 -4.80 6.64 3.48
N TYR A 7 -3.78 7.52 3.43
CA TYR A 7 -2.39 7.11 3.63
C TYR A 7 -2.15 6.56 5.04
N GLN A 8 -2.68 7.23 6.06
CA GLN A 8 -2.59 6.76 7.44
C GLN A 8 -3.32 5.43 7.64
N PHE A 9 -4.48 5.25 7.01
CA PHE A 9 -5.22 4.00 7.08
C PHE A 9 -4.45 2.86 6.38
N LEU A 10 -3.83 3.15 5.23
CA LEU A 10 -3.01 2.20 4.48
C LEU A 10 -1.74 1.80 5.25
N GLU A 11 -1.08 2.75 5.91
CA GLU A 11 0.07 2.51 6.79
C GLU A 11 -0.27 1.49 7.89
N TYR A 12 -1.40 1.70 8.59
CA TYR A 12 -1.88 0.76 9.59
C TYR A 12 -2.13 -0.64 9.01
N GLY A 13 -2.76 -0.72 7.83
CA GLY A 13 -2.98 -1.97 7.11
C GLY A 13 -1.67 -2.70 6.76
N ILE A 14 -0.66 -1.96 6.30
CA ILE A 14 0.68 -2.50 6.00
C ILE A 14 1.34 -3.07 7.26
N CYS A 15 1.28 -2.36 8.39
CA CYS A 15 1.79 -2.85 9.67
C CYS A 15 1.13 -4.16 10.11
N GLN A 16 -0.19 -4.27 9.96
CA GLN A 16 -0.92 -5.51 10.24
C GLN A 16 -0.51 -6.65 9.30
N ALA A 17 -0.31 -6.35 8.01
CA ALA A 17 0.14 -7.33 7.02
C ALA A 17 1.51 -7.92 7.40
N PHE A 18 2.46 -7.08 7.83
CA PHE A 18 3.77 -7.55 8.27
C PHE A 18 3.71 -8.41 9.53
N ASN A 19 2.91 -8.02 10.53
CA ASN A 19 2.78 -8.81 11.76
C ASN A 19 2.15 -10.19 11.52
N ASN A 20 1.24 -10.30 10.57
CA ASN A 20 0.57 -11.55 10.21
C ASN A 20 1.28 -12.33 9.11
N SER A 21 2.39 -11.82 8.57
CA SER A 21 3.12 -12.47 7.49
C SER A 21 3.74 -13.80 7.95
N PRO A 22 3.63 -14.87 7.15
CA PRO A 22 4.38 -16.11 7.38
C PRO A 22 5.88 -15.97 7.04
N ASP A 23 6.27 -14.90 6.34
CA ASP A 23 7.66 -14.63 5.98
C ASP A 23 8.38 -13.90 7.12
N GLU A 24 9.28 -14.63 7.79
CA GLU A 24 10.09 -14.15 8.91
C GLU A 24 11.05 -13.00 8.54
N GLU A 25 11.35 -12.78 7.25
CA GLU A 25 12.21 -11.67 6.81
C GLU A 25 11.52 -10.31 7.04
N ILE A 26 10.23 -10.25 6.73
CA ILE A 26 9.42 -9.03 6.81
C ILE A 26 8.54 -9.00 8.06
N LYS A 27 8.46 -10.11 8.80
CA LYS A 27 7.74 -10.18 10.06
C LYS A 27 8.37 -9.22 11.08
N GLY A 28 7.53 -8.37 11.67
CA GLY A 28 7.96 -7.31 12.56
C GLY A 28 8.53 -6.08 11.85
N PHE A 29 8.39 -5.97 10.53
CA PHE A 29 8.48 -4.66 9.89
C PHE A 29 7.30 -3.80 10.33
N TRP A 30 7.54 -2.50 10.42
CA TRP A 30 6.51 -1.46 10.53
C TRP A 30 6.56 -0.56 9.31
N CYS A 31 5.51 0.23 9.13
CA CYS A 31 5.42 1.31 8.16
C CYS A 31 5.28 2.62 8.94
N ASP A 32 6.13 3.61 8.61
CA ASP A 32 6.18 4.93 9.25
C ASP A 32 5.65 6.03 8.31
N GLY A 33 4.92 5.62 7.27
CA GLY A 33 4.22 6.54 6.38
C GLY A 33 4.14 6.08 4.95
N VAL A 34 3.06 6.53 4.30
CA VAL A 34 2.84 6.40 2.85
C VAL A 34 2.58 7.78 2.27
N MET A 35 3.14 8.07 1.10
CA MET A 35 2.96 9.35 0.43
C MET A 35 2.99 9.24 -1.10
N PRO A 36 2.45 10.23 -1.84
CA PRO A 36 2.55 10.26 -3.29
C PRO A 36 4.00 10.15 -3.78
N SER A 37 4.23 9.40 -4.85
CA SER A 37 5.53 9.46 -5.53
C SER A 37 5.66 10.79 -6.29
N ALA A 38 6.81 11.45 -6.15
CA ALA A 38 7.11 12.68 -6.89
C ALA A 38 7.25 12.45 -8.40
N ALA A 39 7.52 11.21 -8.83
CA ALA A 39 7.74 10.87 -10.23
C ALA A 39 6.44 10.80 -11.04
N ASN A 40 5.38 10.23 -10.45
CA ASN A 40 4.09 10.02 -11.11
C ASN A 40 2.95 10.19 -10.09
N PRO A 41 2.46 11.43 -9.86
CA PRO A 41 1.48 11.70 -8.81
C PRO A 41 0.05 11.24 -9.15
N GLY A 42 -0.15 10.37 -10.15
CA GLY A 42 -1.46 10.07 -10.71
C GLY A 42 -1.64 8.63 -11.19
N LEU A 43 -2.84 8.35 -11.67
CA LEU A 43 -3.23 7.04 -12.18
C LEU A 43 -2.62 6.78 -13.56
N ILE A 44 -1.79 5.74 -13.67
CA ILE A 44 -1.26 5.22 -14.93
C ILE A 44 -1.93 3.86 -15.19
N GLY A 45 -2.89 3.84 -16.11
CA GLY A 45 -3.74 2.67 -16.35
C GLY A 45 -4.60 2.35 -15.14
N ARG A 46 -4.22 1.33 -14.37
CA ARG A 46 -4.89 0.92 -13.11
C ARG A 46 -3.94 0.97 -11.91
N LYS A 47 -2.85 1.71 -12.00
CA LYS A 47 -1.80 1.76 -10.99
C LYS A 47 -1.53 3.19 -10.54
N ILE A 48 -1.24 3.34 -9.26
CA ILE A 48 -0.80 4.60 -8.67
C ILE A 48 0.53 4.33 -7.97
N GLU A 49 1.52 5.16 -8.26
CA GLU A 49 2.85 5.05 -7.69
C GLU A 49 2.94 5.92 -6.44
N LEU A 50 3.28 5.28 -5.32
CA LEU A 50 3.43 5.87 -4.00
C LEU A 50 4.83 5.52 -3.47
N LYS A 51 5.21 6.13 -2.35
CA LYS A 51 6.33 5.71 -1.53
C LYS A 51 5.83 5.26 -0.18
N ALA A 52 6.40 4.17 0.31
CA ALA A 52 6.19 3.69 1.67
C ALA A 52 7.54 3.65 2.39
N PHE A 53 7.55 4.10 3.64
CA PHE A 53 8.71 4.01 4.51
C PHE A 53 8.49 2.83 5.44
N ILE A 54 9.27 1.77 5.25
CA ILE A 54 9.09 0.49 5.94
C ILE A 54 10.43 -0.10 6.36
N GLY A 55 10.39 -1.12 7.21
CA GLY A 55 11.58 -1.84 7.67
C GLY A 55 11.46 -2.17 9.15
N LYS A 56 12.57 -2.58 9.79
CA LYS A 56 12.60 -2.74 11.25
C LYS A 56 12.71 -1.40 12.00
N ASP A 57 13.19 -0.38 11.30
CA ASP A 57 13.33 1.00 11.76
C ASP A 57 12.28 1.94 11.15
N GLY A 58 11.62 1.49 10.06
CA GLY A 58 10.47 2.15 9.44
C GLY A 58 10.91 3.24 8.47
N GLN A 59 12.22 3.40 8.27
CA GLN A 59 12.81 4.54 7.58
C GLN A 59 13.28 4.19 6.18
N SER A 60 13.30 2.91 5.80
CA SER A 60 13.73 2.52 4.46
C SER A 60 12.63 2.83 3.46
N ALA A 61 12.94 3.66 2.46
CA ALA A 61 12.02 4.00 1.39
C ALA A 61 11.87 2.85 0.39
N TYR A 62 10.62 2.50 0.10
CA TYR A 62 10.21 1.52 -0.91
C TYR A 62 9.28 2.19 -1.91
N GLU A 63 9.40 1.82 -3.18
CA GLU A 63 8.40 2.16 -4.19
C GLU A 63 7.17 1.28 -3.98
N LEU A 64 6.01 1.90 -3.82
CA LEU A 64 4.74 1.24 -3.58
C LEU A 64 3.84 1.40 -4.82
N ILE A 65 3.45 0.28 -5.41
CA ILE A 65 2.50 0.24 -6.51
C ILE A 65 1.12 -0.13 -5.97
N LEU A 66 0.23 0.85 -5.93
CA LEU A 66 -1.17 0.65 -5.58
C LEU A 66 -1.97 0.28 -6.84
N LYS A 67 -2.41 -0.96 -6.93
CA LYS A 67 -3.21 -1.49 -8.04
C LYS A 67 -4.70 -1.34 -7.71
N LEU A 68 -5.43 -0.67 -8.59
CA LEU A 68 -6.87 -0.47 -8.44
C LEU A 68 -7.64 -1.63 -9.09
N GLY A 69 -8.33 -2.41 -8.26
CA GLY A 69 -9.38 -3.32 -8.70
C GLY A 69 -10.60 -2.58 -9.26
N ASN A 70 -11.65 -3.32 -9.61
CA ASN A 70 -12.80 -2.72 -10.30
C ASN A 70 -13.57 -1.75 -9.38
N LYS A 71 -13.72 -2.07 -8.10
CA LYS A 71 -14.44 -1.23 -7.13
C LYS A 71 -13.59 0.00 -6.79
N ALA A 72 -12.30 -0.18 -6.52
CA ALA A 72 -11.36 0.91 -6.26
C ALA A 72 -11.25 1.88 -7.43
N LEU A 73 -11.18 1.37 -8.67
CA LEU A 73 -11.13 2.20 -9.87
C LEU A 73 -12.40 3.04 -10.04
N SER A 74 -13.58 2.43 -9.84
CA SER A 74 -14.86 3.13 -9.88
C SER A 74 -14.91 4.26 -8.85
N ARG A 75 -14.50 3.99 -7.61
CA ARG A 75 -14.52 4.96 -6.52
C ARG A 75 -13.49 6.07 -6.70
N TYR A 76 -12.29 5.74 -7.16
CA TYR A 76 -11.25 6.71 -7.51
C TYR A 76 -11.75 7.70 -8.56
N SER A 77 -12.39 7.20 -9.64
CA SER A 77 -12.92 8.06 -10.71
C SER A 77 -14.02 9.03 -10.26
N ARG A 78 -14.69 8.70 -9.15
CA ARG A 78 -15.77 9.48 -8.53
C ARG A 78 -15.29 10.30 -7.33
N GLN A 79 -13.99 10.30 -7.04
CA GLN A 79 -13.40 10.96 -5.86
C GLN A 79 -14.03 10.50 -4.54
N LEU A 80 -14.40 9.24 -4.45
CA LEU A 80 -14.96 8.64 -3.23
C LEU A 80 -13.86 8.12 -2.30
N ASP A 81 -14.24 7.76 -1.07
CA ASP A 81 -13.35 7.10 -0.13
C ASP A 81 -12.88 5.73 -0.68
N LEU A 82 -11.59 5.43 -0.56
CA LEU A 82 -10.96 4.20 -1.01
C LEU A 82 -10.60 3.25 0.14
N LYS A 83 -10.76 3.67 1.41
CA LYS A 83 -10.44 2.83 2.58
C LYS A 83 -11.21 1.51 2.55
N GLU A 84 -12.47 1.53 2.12
CA GLU A 84 -13.33 0.34 1.94
C GLU A 84 -12.91 -0.60 0.80
N CYS A 85 -11.86 -0.24 0.05
CA CYS A 85 -11.29 -1.08 -1.02
C CYS A 85 -9.97 -1.75 -0.60
N ILE A 86 -9.43 -1.43 0.58
CA ILE A 86 -8.30 -2.16 1.14
C ILE A 86 -8.84 -3.51 1.62
N PRO A 87 -8.37 -4.64 1.06
CA PRO A 87 -8.87 -5.95 1.45
C PRO A 87 -8.54 -6.25 2.91
N ASP A 88 -9.44 -6.97 3.58
CA ASP A 88 -9.19 -7.45 4.94
C ASP A 88 -7.98 -8.40 5.00
N THR A 89 -7.37 -8.48 6.18
CA THR A 89 -6.17 -9.29 6.47
C THR A 89 -6.32 -10.78 6.18
N ASP A 90 -7.54 -11.28 6.03
CA ASP A 90 -7.83 -12.69 5.73
C ASP A 90 -7.51 -13.08 4.28
N ASN A 91 -7.34 -12.11 3.38
CA ASN A 91 -6.86 -12.37 2.04
C ASN A 91 -5.31 -12.36 2.05
N PRO A 92 -4.60 -13.43 1.69
CA PRO A 92 -3.14 -13.39 1.68
C PRO A 92 -2.54 -12.70 0.44
N ASN A 93 -3.35 -12.46 -0.62
CA ASN A 93 -2.85 -12.06 -1.94
C ASN A 93 -3.00 -10.56 -2.25
N TRP A 94 -3.41 -9.73 -1.30
CA TRP A 94 -3.53 -8.28 -1.53
C TRP A 94 -2.20 -7.54 -1.36
N PHE A 95 -1.17 -8.20 -0.82
CA PHE A 95 0.09 -7.60 -0.43
C PHE A 95 1.27 -8.41 -0.98
N TYR A 96 2.23 -7.73 -1.61
CA TYR A 96 3.50 -8.32 -2.04
C TYR A 96 4.64 -7.35 -1.76
N ILE A 97 5.81 -7.88 -1.37
CA ILE A 97 7.02 -7.10 -1.11
C ILE A 97 8.25 -7.82 -1.64
N ASP A 98 9.16 -7.06 -2.24
CA ASP A 98 10.49 -7.49 -2.66
C ASP A 98 11.52 -6.58 -1.97
N THR A 99 12.11 -7.09 -0.89
CA THR A 99 13.09 -6.37 -0.05
C THR A 99 14.39 -6.06 -0.79
N LYS A 100 14.76 -6.87 -1.79
CA LYS A 100 15.97 -6.67 -2.59
C LYS A 100 15.80 -5.52 -3.58
N LYS A 101 14.64 -5.45 -4.24
CA LYS A 101 14.32 -4.37 -5.18
C LYS A 101 13.77 -3.13 -4.49
N ARG A 102 13.43 -3.22 -3.20
CA ARG A 102 12.74 -2.17 -2.44
C ARG A 102 11.42 -1.75 -3.09
N THR A 103 10.65 -2.75 -3.50
CA THR A 103 9.35 -2.56 -4.14
C THR A 103 8.27 -3.28 -3.38
N MET A 104 7.08 -2.68 -3.35
CA MET A 104 5.88 -3.23 -2.74
C MET A 104 4.71 -3.07 -3.68
N GLU A 105 3.79 -4.02 -3.66
CA GLU A 105 2.55 -3.95 -4.41
C GLU A 105 1.36 -4.20 -3.49
N ILE A 106 0.34 -3.37 -3.61
CA ILE A 106 -0.92 -3.50 -2.88
C ILE A 106 -2.05 -3.57 -3.90
N GLN A 107 -2.89 -4.60 -3.78
CA GLN A 107 -4.07 -4.79 -4.60
C GLN A 107 -5.32 -4.33 -3.84
N LEU A 108 -5.95 -3.26 -4.31
CA LEU A 108 -7.28 -2.87 -3.84
C LEU A 108 -8.36 -3.62 -4.62
N ASP A 109 -9.50 -3.89 -3.98
CA ASP A 109 -10.70 -4.44 -4.64
C ASP A 109 -11.45 -3.38 -5.45
#